data_AF-A0A961WQU3-F1
#
_entry.id   AF-A0A961WQU3-F1
#
_cell.length_a   1.000
_cell.length_b   1.000
_cell.length_c   1.000
_cell.angle_alpha   90.00
_cell.angle_beta   90.00
_cell.angle_gamma   90.00
#
_symmetry.space_group_name_H-M   'P 1'
#
loop_
_entity.id
_entity.type
_entity.pdbx_description
1 polymer ?
#
loop_
_entity_poly.entity_id
_entity_poly.type
_entity_poly.pdbx_seq_one_letter_code
_entity_poly.pdbx_strand_id
1 'polypeptide(L)'
;MAKELFWPGEGDGDALSLARKRAIIVFCLAGGGLGFISSVRGYLAGELLPGTANFHLSIFGPLVILFAPLLIRLRFDPEKIITAILAYSYVLIAAISVSDGGIVNHSQFFLVAWAAIVALLYGWKGAFTSGVLTLISFAALLSFNQYVTPSAMGLMESEALLREWLVTGLAFCLLLVISSAAVFQTSMHRAAKRLNEATQAAQAAERAKSEFLANMSHEI
;
A
#
# COMPACT_ATOMS: atom_id res chain seq x y z
N MET A 1 0.03 8.68 -27.98
CA MET A 1 0.21 9.52 -26.77
C MET A 1 -0.39 8.92 -25.49
N ALA A 2 -1.63 8.38 -25.51
CA ALA A 2 -2.24 7.74 -24.33
C ALA A 2 -1.56 6.43 -23.88
N LYS A 3 -1.10 5.60 -24.83
CA LYS A 3 -0.41 4.33 -24.54
C LYS A 3 0.84 4.51 -23.68
N GLU A 4 1.62 5.55 -23.94
CA GLU A 4 2.85 5.87 -23.19
C GLU A 4 2.56 6.41 -21.77
N LEU A 5 1.36 6.95 -21.53
CA LEU A 5 0.97 7.43 -20.20
C LEU A 5 0.74 6.26 -19.24
N PHE A 6 0.08 5.20 -19.72
CA PHE A 6 -0.30 4.05 -18.89
C PHE A 6 0.73 2.92 -18.93
N TRP A 7 1.58 2.90 -19.96
CA TRP A 7 2.58 1.86 -20.13
C TRP A 7 3.91 2.48 -20.54
N PRO A 8 4.75 2.89 -19.57
CA PRO A 8 6.06 3.44 -19.87
C PRO A 8 6.89 2.41 -20.67
N GLY A 9 7.56 2.87 -21.73
CA GLY A 9 8.45 2.08 -22.55
C GLY A 9 9.78 1.77 -21.85
N GLU A 10 10.58 0.91 -22.46
CA GLU A 10 11.99 0.68 -22.10
C GLU A 10 12.79 1.96 -22.40
N GLY A 11 12.74 2.94 -21.48
CA GLY A 11 13.77 3.97 -21.42
C GLY A 11 15.02 3.44 -20.71
N ASP A 12 16.07 4.28 -20.58
CA ASP A 12 17.41 4.01 -20.00
C ASP A 12 17.49 3.42 -18.57
N GLY A 13 16.40 2.88 -18.01
CA GLY A 13 16.36 2.25 -16.70
C GLY A 13 16.42 0.73 -16.77
N ASP A 14 16.99 0.13 -15.71
CA ASP A 14 16.94 -1.31 -15.43
C ASP A 14 15.50 -1.86 -15.54
N ALA A 15 15.34 -3.06 -16.09
CA ALA A 15 14.06 -3.75 -16.30
C ALA A 15 13.24 -3.84 -15.00
N LEU A 16 13.91 -3.98 -13.86
CA LEU A 16 13.27 -4.00 -12.54
C LEU A 16 12.60 -2.65 -12.20
N SER A 17 13.27 -1.54 -12.53
CA SER A 17 12.76 -0.20 -12.31
C SER A 17 11.52 0.09 -13.18
N LEU A 18 11.51 -0.45 -14.40
CA LEU A 18 10.39 -0.35 -15.32
C LEU A 18 9.19 -1.18 -14.87
N ALA A 19 9.43 -2.42 -14.44
CA ALA A 19 8.41 -3.30 -13.87
C ALA A 19 7.76 -2.66 -12.63
N ARG A 20 8.56 -2.06 -11.74
CA ARG A 20 8.08 -1.32 -10.56
C ARG A 20 7.15 -0.17 -10.96
N LYS A 21 7.55 0.67 -11.92
CA LYS A 21 6.72 1.78 -12.42
C LYS A 21 5.38 1.29 -12.98
N ARG A 22 5.42 0.24 -13.81
CA ARG A 22 4.20 -0.36 -14.40
C ARG A 22 3.28 -0.93 -13.33
N ALA A 23 3.82 -1.65 -12.34
CA ALA A 23 3.03 -2.18 -11.24
C ALA A 23 2.31 -1.07 -10.46
N ILE A 24 3.01 0.02 -10.11
CA ILE A 24 2.39 1.17 -9.43
C ILE A 24 1.25 1.75 -10.26
N ILE A 25 1.46 1.96 -11.56
CA ILE A 25 0.42 2.47 -12.45
C ILE A 25 -0.81 1.56 -12.45
N VAL A 26 -0.62 0.25 -12.59
CA VAL A 26 -1.71 -0.73 -12.57
C VAL A 26 -2.47 -0.69 -11.24
N PHE A 27 -1.76 -0.67 -10.10
CA PHE A 27 -2.40 -0.59 -8.78
C PHE A 27 -3.16 0.72 -8.58
N CYS A 28 -2.61 1.85 -9.02
CA CYS A 28 -3.27 3.14 -8.93
C CYS A 28 -4.53 3.22 -9.81
N LEU A 29 -4.47 2.69 -11.03
CA LEU A 29 -5.62 2.64 -11.93
C LEU A 29 -6.71 1.69 -11.41
N ALA A 30 -6.34 0.50 -10.96
CA ALA A 30 -7.29 -0.48 -10.44
C ALA A 30 -7.90 0.00 -9.11
N GLY A 31 -7.07 0.37 -8.13
CA GLY A 31 -7.52 0.82 -6.82
C GLY A 31 -8.27 2.15 -6.87
N GLY A 32 -7.74 3.13 -7.61
CA GLY A 32 -8.39 4.41 -7.81
C GLY A 32 -9.68 4.31 -8.63
N GLY A 33 -9.69 3.47 -9.68
CA GLY A 33 -10.88 3.24 -10.50
C GLY A 33 -12.00 2.54 -9.73
N LEU A 34 -11.69 1.43 -9.04
CA LEU A 34 -12.66 0.72 -8.21
C LEU A 34 -13.18 1.58 -7.06
N GLY A 35 -12.29 2.33 -6.40
CA GLY A 35 -12.68 3.26 -5.33
C GLY A 35 -13.61 4.36 -5.84
N PHE A 36 -13.31 4.92 -7.02
CA PHE A 36 -14.16 5.95 -7.64
C PHE A 36 -15.54 5.39 -8.01
N ILE A 37 -15.59 4.23 -8.68
CA ILE A 37 -16.84 3.56 -9.05
C ILE A 37 -17.68 3.24 -7.82
N SER A 38 -17.06 2.70 -6.77
CA SER A 38 -17.73 2.41 -5.50
C SER A 38 -18.34 3.67 -4.87
N SER A 39 -17.61 4.78 -4.92
CA SER A 39 -18.07 6.06 -4.37
C SER A 39 -19.19 6.70 -5.18
N VAL A 40 -19.13 6.63 -6.51
CA VAL A 40 -20.23 7.04 -7.39
C VAL A 40 -21.47 6.19 -7.14
N ARG A 41 -21.31 4.87 -7.00
CA ARG A 41 -22.41 3.95 -6.66
C ARG A 41 -23.05 4.32 -5.32
N GLY A 42 -22.25 4.54 -4.28
CA GLY A 42 -22.74 4.94 -2.96
C GLY A 42 -23.48 6.29 -2.99
N TYR A 43 -23.01 7.24 -3.80
CA TYR A 43 -23.73 8.50 -4.02
C TYR A 43 -25.09 8.30 -4.70
N LEU A 44 -25.13 7.53 -5.80
CA LEU A 44 -26.37 7.25 -6.52
C LEU A 44 -27.37 6.43 -5.69
N ALA A 45 -26.88 5.58 -4.79
CA ALA A 45 -27.69 4.82 -3.85
C ALA A 45 -28.22 5.64 -2.67
N GLY A 46 -27.80 6.92 -2.53
CA GLY A 46 -28.16 7.76 -1.39
C GLY A 46 -27.41 7.42 -0.10
N GLU A 47 -26.43 6.52 -0.15
CA GLU A 47 -25.57 6.13 0.98
C GLU A 47 -24.57 7.26 1.33
N LEU A 48 -24.16 8.05 0.32
CA LEU A 48 -23.26 9.20 0.48
C LEU A 48 -24.02 10.51 0.32
N LEU A 49 -24.32 11.17 1.44
CA LEU A 49 -25.01 12.46 1.45
C LEU A 49 -24.09 13.57 0.90
N PRO A 50 -24.51 14.33 -0.13
CA PRO A 50 -23.73 15.43 -0.66
C PRO A 50 -23.48 16.51 0.40
N GLY A 51 -22.26 17.07 0.40
CA GLY A 51 -21.82 18.08 1.38
C GLY A 51 -21.28 17.51 2.69
N THR A 52 -21.31 16.19 2.89
CA THR A 52 -20.62 15.56 4.03
C THR A 52 -19.13 15.40 3.77
N ALA A 53 -18.32 15.42 4.84
CA ALA A 53 -16.90 15.12 4.73
C ALA A 53 -16.66 13.73 4.11
N ASN A 54 -17.47 12.73 4.46
CA ASN A 54 -17.43 11.39 3.88
C ASN A 54 -17.62 11.41 2.36
N PHE A 55 -18.62 12.16 1.85
CA PHE A 55 -18.82 12.30 0.41
C PHE A 55 -17.57 12.84 -0.32
N HIS A 56 -16.98 13.91 0.20
CA HIS A 56 -15.79 14.51 -0.40
C HIS A 56 -14.58 13.57 -0.33
N LEU A 57 -14.36 12.92 0.82
CA LEU A 57 -13.26 11.98 1.03
C LEU A 57 -13.39 10.74 0.14
N SER A 58 -14.59 10.16 0.03
CA SER A 58 -14.85 9.00 -0.82
C SER A 58 -14.69 9.31 -2.31
N ILE A 59 -15.09 10.48 -2.79
CA ILE A 59 -14.95 10.82 -4.22
C ILE A 59 -13.54 11.30 -4.58
N PHE A 60 -12.97 12.22 -3.81
CA PHE A 60 -11.67 12.81 -4.14
C PHE A 60 -10.51 11.89 -3.79
N GLY A 61 -10.66 11.02 -2.78
CA GLY A 61 -9.64 10.05 -2.38
C GLY A 61 -9.13 9.19 -3.55
N PRO A 62 -10.02 8.43 -4.20
CA PRO A 62 -9.65 7.61 -5.36
C PRO A 62 -9.16 8.43 -6.55
N LEU A 63 -9.67 9.65 -6.76
CA LEU A 63 -9.19 10.53 -7.83
C LEU A 63 -7.72 10.91 -7.62
N VAL A 64 -7.31 11.26 -6.40
CA VAL A 64 -5.90 11.54 -6.09
C VAL A 64 -5.01 10.34 -6.42
N ILE A 65 -5.47 9.13 -6.14
CA ILE A 65 -4.75 7.89 -6.48
C ILE A 65 -4.66 7.72 -8.02
N LEU A 66 -5.73 8.05 -8.76
CA LEU A 66 -5.73 8.02 -10.22
C LEU A 66 -4.78 9.02 -10.87
N PHE A 67 -4.36 10.08 -10.16
CA PHE A 67 -3.37 11.03 -10.65
C PHE A 67 -1.91 10.53 -10.52
N ALA A 68 -1.65 9.48 -9.75
CA ALA A 68 -0.30 8.96 -9.54
C ALA A 68 0.47 8.59 -10.82
N PRO A 69 -0.13 7.96 -11.86
CA PRO A 69 0.54 7.70 -13.14
C PRO A 69 1.04 8.98 -13.83
N LEU A 70 0.30 10.08 -13.71
CA LEU A 70 0.70 11.37 -14.27
C LEU A 70 1.95 11.91 -13.56
N LEU A 71 2.01 11.80 -12.23
CA LEU A 71 3.18 12.20 -11.45
C LEU A 71 4.42 11.36 -11.80
N ILE A 72 4.26 10.06 -12.02
CA ILE A 72 5.36 9.19 -12.48
C ILE A 72 5.89 9.65 -13.84
N ARG A 73 5.00 10.06 -14.75
CA ARG A 73 5.39 10.58 -16.07
C ARG A 73 6.16 11.91 -15.96
N LEU A 74 5.79 12.76 -15.02
CA LEU A 74 6.48 14.02 -14.74
C LEU A 74 7.87 13.83 -14.09
N ARG A 75 8.40 12.60 -14.09
CA ARG A 75 9.72 12.22 -13.56
C ARG A 75 9.87 12.45 -12.06
N PHE A 76 8.77 12.52 -11.32
CA PHE A 76 8.83 12.45 -9.87
C PHE A 76 9.33 11.07 -9.44
N ASP A 77 10.06 11.06 -8.33
CA ASP A 77 10.59 9.85 -7.72
C ASP A 77 9.44 8.92 -7.30
N PRO A 78 9.34 7.69 -7.86
CA PRO A 78 8.27 6.75 -7.53
C PRO A 78 8.16 6.46 -6.03
N GLU A 79 9.27 6.46 -5.28
CA GLU A 79 9.26 6.19 -3.84
C GLU A 79 8.58 7.32 -3.07
N LYS A 80 8.85 8.57 -3.45
CA LYS A 80 8.18 9.75 -2.87
C LYS A 80 6.69 9.76 -3.20
N ILE A 81 6.32 9.36 -4.42
CA ILE A 81 4.91 9.25 -4.83
C ILE A 81 4.19 8.19 -3.99
N ILE A 82 4.77 6.98 -3.85
CA ILE A 82 4.20 5.92 -3.02
C ILE A 82 4.08 6.39 -1.56
N THR A 83 5.11 7.03 -1.02
CA THR A 83 5.07 7.58 0.35
C THR A 83 3.93 8.58 0.51
N ALA A 84 3.76 9.50 -0.45
CA ALA A 84 2.70 10.49 -0.43
C ALA A 84 1.30 9.85 -0.52
N ILE A 85 1.13 8.83 -1.38
CA ILE A 85 -0.14 8.08 -1.49
C ILE A 85 -0.45 7.37 -0.18
N LEU A 86 0.53 6.72 0.44
CA LEU A 86 0.33 6.03 1.72
C LEU A 86 -0.02 7.03 2.83
N ALA A 87 0.71 8.14 2.94
CA ALA A 87 0.41 9.18 3.91
C ALA A 87 -1.00 9.77 3.70
N TYR A 88 -1.36 10.06 2.45
CA TYR A 88 -2.69 10.55 2.09
C TYR A 88 -3.79 9.54 2.44
N SER A 89 -3.60 8.26 2.09
CA SER A 89 -4.56 7.21 2.40
C SER A 89 -4.74 7.00 3.90
N TYR A 90 -3.67 7.13 4.71
CA TYR A 90 -3.78 7.08 6.16
C TYR A 90 -4.63 8.23 6.70
N VAL A 91 -4.35 9.47 6.27
CA VAL A 91 -5.13 10.65 6.67
C VAL A 91 -6.59 10.50 6.27
N LEU A 92 -6.85 9.96 5.07
CA LEU A 92 -8.19 9.69 4.56
C LEU A 92 -8.93 8.68 5.44
N ILE A 93 -8.31 7.55 5.76
CA ILE A 93 -8.89 6.51 6.61
C ILE A 93 -9.14 7.05 8.02
N ALA A 94 -8.20 7.80 8.59
CA ALA A 94 -8.33 8.41 9.90
C ALA A 94 -9.48 9.43 9.92
N ALA A 95 -9.58 10.28 8.90
CA ALA A 95 -10.66 11.25 8.77
C ALA A 95 -12.04 10.58 8.68
N ILE A 96 -12.18 9.54 7.84
CA ILE A 96 -13.41 8.74 7.72
C ILE A 96 -13.77 8.08 9.06
N SER A 97 -12.77 7.53 9.75
CA SER A 97 -12.99 6.88 11.05
C SER A 97 -13.51 7.88 12.08
N VAL A 98 -13.01 9.12 12.07
CA VAL A 98 -13.50 10.18 12.97
C VAL A 98 -14.87 10.69 12.56
N SER A 99 -15.19 10.83 11.27
CA SER A 99 -16.49 11.36 10.84
C SER A 99 -17.63 10.36 10.97
N ASP A 100 -17.34 9.05 10.94
CA ASP A 100 -18.35 8.01 10.77
C ASP A 100 -18.52 7.09 12.01
N GLY A 101 -18.26 7.62 13.21
CA GLY A 101 -18.58 6.91 14.47
C GLY A 101 -17.37 6.38 15.24
N GLY A 102 -16.16 6.84 14.94
CA GLY A 102 -14.98 6.59 15.75
C GLY A 102 -14.50 5.15 15.64
N ILE A 103 -14.39 4.47 16.79
CA ILE A 103 -13.81 3.11 16.82
C ILE A 103 -14.75 2.00 16.36
N VAL A 104 -16.06 2.23 16.36
CA VAL A 104 -17.00 1.23 15.85
C VAL A 104 -17.09 1.24 14.33
N ASN A 105 -16.39 2.16 13.66
CA ASN A 105 -16.41 2.21 12.21
C ASN A 105 -15.60 1.07 11.55
N HIS A 106 -16.15 0.48 10.50
CA HIS A 106 -15.49 -0.54 9.68
C HIS A 106 -14.21 -0.02 9.00
N SER A 107 -14.05 1.30 8.85
CA SER A 107 -12.86 1.92 8.28
C SER A 107 -11.58 1.57 9.04
N GLN A 108 -11.69 1.18 10.32
CA GLN A 108 -10.55 0.78 11.13
C GLN A 108 -9.83 -0.46 10.61
N PHE A 109 -10.52 -1.36 9.91
CA PHE A 109 -9.89 -2.49 9.20
C PHE A 109 -8.88 -2.00 8.16
N PHE A 110 -9.12 -0.83 7.56
CA PHE A 110 -8.19 -0.27 6.60
C PHE A 110 -6.93 0.32 7.24
N LEU A 111 -6.94 0.71 8.53
CA LEU A 111 -5.71 1.13 9.22
C LEU A 111 -4.74 -0.04 9.40
N VAL A 112 -5.27 -1.20 9.76
CA VAL A 112 -4.48 -2.44 9.88
C VAL A 112 -3.94 -2.87 8.52
N ALA A 113 -4.81 -2.87 7.50
CA ALA A 113 -4.40 -3.16 6.13
C ALA A 113 -3.36 -2.13 5.61
N TRP A 114 -3.50 -0.86 5.97
CA TRP A 114 -2.54 0.18 5.62
C TRP A 114 -1.16 -0.10 6.24
N ALA A 115 -1.11 -0.42 7.53
CA ALA A 115 0.13 -0.80 8.19
C ALA A 115 0.76 -2.05 7.57
N ALA A 116 -0.04 -2.99 7.06
CA ALA A 116 0.42 -4.13 6.27
C ALA A 116 1.20 -3.72 5.05
N ILE A 117 0.61 -2.81 4.28
CA ILE A 117 1.16 -2.36 3.01
C ILE A 117 2.45 -1.60 3.26
N VAL A 118 2.49 -0.74 4.28
CA VAL A 118 3.72 -0.02 4.67
C VAL A 118 4.81 -0.99 5.12
N ALA A 119 4.47 -2.02 5.90
CA ALA A 119 5.40 -3.06 6.33
C ALA A 119 5.99 -3.83 5.14
N LEU A 120 5.15 -4.19 4.16
CA LEU A 120 5.60 -4.88 2.95
C LEU A 120 6.56 -4.02 2.12
N LEU A 121 6.24 -2.74 1.96
CA LEU A 121 6.99 -1.82 1.09
C LEU A 121 8.31 -1.34 1.71
N TYR A 122 8.32 -1.01 3.00
CA TYR A 122 9.49 -0.40 3.67
C TYR A 122 10.17 -1.34 4.68
N GLY A 123 9.71 -2.59 4.76
CA GLY A 123 10.26 -3.61 5.65
C GLY A 123 10.04 -3.32 7.13
N TRP A 124 10.96 -3.80 7.97
CA TRP A 124 10.77 -3.76 9.42
C TRP A 124 10.60 -2.33 9.96
N LYS A 125 11.36 -1.36 9.43
CA LYS A 125 11.25 0.05 9.83
C LYS A 125 9.88 0.63 9.48
N GLY A 126 9.39 0.30 8.28
CA GLY A 126 8.02 0.61 7.87
C GLY A 126 7.01 0.00 8.81
N ALA A 127 7.12 -1.31 9.07
CA ALA A 127 6.22 -2.05 9.94
C ALA A 127 6.14 -1.46 11.35
N PHE A 128 7.29 -1.12 11.93
CA PHE A 128 7.35 -0.52 13.26
C PHE A 128 6.69 0.85 13.28
N THR A 129 7.04 1.73 12.34
CA THR A 129 6.48 3.10 12.27
C THR A 129 4.98 3.09 12.00
N SER A 130 4.51 2.30 11.03
CA SER A 130 3.08 2.19 10.73
C SER A 130 2.31 1.48 11.83
N GLY A 131 2.90 0.49 12.50
CA GLY A 131 2.31 -0.21 13.64
C GLY A 131 2.10 0.73 14.82
N VAL A 132 3.14 1.49 15.21
CA VAL A 132 3.03 2.51 16.27
C VAL A 132 1.99 3.56 15.91
N LEU A 133 2.02 4.07 14.68
CA LEU A 133 1.07 5.08 14.23
C LEU A 133 -0.37 4.56 14.32
N THR A 134 -0.60 3.33 13.85
CA THR A 134 -1.92 2.66 13.93
C THR A 134 -2.38 2.51 15.38
N LEU A 135 -1.51 2.05 16.28
CA LEU A 135 -1.82 1.94 17.72
C LEU A 135 -2.18 3.30 18.32
N ILE A 136 -1.46 4.37 17.96
CA ILE A 136 -1.79 5.73 18.39
C ILE A 136 -3.16 6.15 17.85
N SER A 137 -3.48 5.85 16.58
CA SER A 137 -4.80 6.15 16.01
C SER A 137 -5.91 5.46 16.81
N PHE A 138 -5.73 4.18 17.14
CA PHE A 138 -6.70 3.42 17.95
C PHE A 138 -6.86 4.01 19.35
N ALA A 139 -5.74 4.31 20.03
CA ALA A 139 -5.77 4.93 21.36
C ALA A 139 -6.45 6.30 21.34
N ALA A 140 -6.21 7.10 20.30
CA ALA A 140 -6.89 8.38 20.10
C ALA A 140 -8.39 8.18 19.86
N LEU A 141 -8.78 7.27 18.97
CA LEU A 141 -10.19 6.99 18.69
C LEU A 141 -10.93 6.45 19.93
N LEU A 142 -10.28 5.65 20.77
CA LEU A 142 -10.81 5.23 22.08
C LEU A 142 -11.01 6.42 23.02
N SER A 143 -9.99 7.26 23.17
CA SER A 143 -9.96 8.35 24.16
C SER A 143 -10.93 9.49 23.81
N PHE A 144 -11.08 9.76 22.51
CA PHE A 144 -11.95 10.82 22.00
C PHE A 144 -13.32 10.33 21.54
N ASN A 145 -13.65 9.04 21.74
CA ASN A 145 -14.90 8.45 21.27
C ASN A 145 -16.15 9.19 21.76
N GLN A 146 -16.10 9.79 22.95
CA GLN A 146 -17.19 10.59 23.52
C GLN A 146 -17.46 11.92 22.78
N TYR A 147 -16.48 12.42 22.04
CA TYR A 147 -16.57 13.64 21.24
C TYR A 147 -16.83 13.35 19.76
N VAL A 148 -16.68 12.09 19.35
CA VAL A 148 -16.98 11.63 18.00
C VAL A 148 -18.47 11.29 17.94
N THR A 149 -19.13 11.77 16.90
CA THR A 149 -20.59 11.89 16.72
C THR A 149 -21.41 10.77 17.36
N PRO A 150 -22.46 11.09 18.14
CA PRO A 150 -23.30 10.10 18.80
C PRO A 150 -24.32 9.49 17.83
N SER A 151 -23.88 8.71 16.85
CA SER A 151 -24.78 8.06 15.89
C SER A 151 -25.33 6.70 16.35
N ALA A 152 -24.88 6.16 17.50
CA ALA A 152 -25.29 4.81 17.94
C ALA A 152 -25.58 4.67 19.45
N MET A 153 -26.09 5.71 20.12
CA MET A 153 -26.40 5.65 21.56
C MET A 153 -27.57 4.71 21.95
N GLY A 154 -28.13 3.93 21.02
CA GLY A 154 -29.31 3.07 21.24
C GLY A 154 -29.05 1.56 21.41
N LEU A 155 -27.82 1.05 21.22
CA LEU A 155 -27.53 -0.41 21.18
C LEU A 155 -26.41 -0.83 22.14
N MET A 156 -26.30 -0.18 23.30
CA MET A 156 -25.09 -0.18 24.12
C MET A 156 -24.66 -1.52 24.77
N GLU A 157 -25.51 -2.55 24.86
CA GLU A 157 -25.09 -3.83 25.45
C GLU A 157 -24.50 -4.84 24.44
N SER A 158 -24.98 -4.89 23.19
CA SER A 158 -24.37 -5.76 22.17
C SER A 158 -23.10 -5.17 21.56
N GLU A 159 -22.94 -3.84 21.62
CA GLU A 159 -21.79 -3.15 21.05
C GLU A 159 -20.51 -3.30 21.86
N ALA A 160 -20.57 -3.45 23.19
CA ALA A 160 -19.37 -3.59 24.02
C ALA A 160 -18.59 -4.87 23.71
N LEU A 161 -19.29 -6.01 23.63
CA LEU A 161 -18.71 -7.29 23.19
C LEU A 161 -18.23 -7.19 21.73
N LEU A 162 -19.04 -6.64 20.82
CA LEU A 162 -18.64 -6.48 19.42
C LEU A 162 -17.36 -5.64 19.30
N ARG A 163 -17.21 -4.58 20.09
CA ARG A 163 -16.04 -3.70 20.15
C ARG A 163 -14.79 -4.43 20.65
N GLU A 164 -14.90 -5.21 21.72
CA GLU A 164 -13.78 -6.03 22.24
C GLU A 164 -13.33 -7.08 21.21
N TRP A 165 -14.27 -7.76 20.56
CA TRP A 165 -13.98 -8.73 19.50
C TRP A 165 -13.38 -8.07 18.26
N LEU A 166 -13.84 -6.87 17.89
CA LEU A 166 -13.30 -6.10 16.76
C LEU A 166 -11.84 -5.72 17.02
N VAL A 167 -11.54 -5.15 18.19
CA VAL A 167 -10.17 -4.74 18.56
C VAL A 167 -9.24 -5.96 18.64
N THR A 168 -9.69 -7.06 19.24
CA THR A 168 -8.90 -8.29 19.36
C THR A 168 -8.66 -8.93 17.98
N GLY A 169 -9.68 -8.98 17.12
CA GLY A 169 -9.56 -9.48 15.75
C GLY A 169 -8.64 -8.61 14.89
N LEU A 170 -8.72 -7.28 15.02
CA LEU A 170 -7.84 -6.33 14.35
C LEU A 170 -6.38 -6.48 14.79
N ALA A 171 -6.13 -6.61 16.09
CA ALA A 171 -4.79 -6.84 16.63
C ALA A 171 -4.21 -8.16 16.09
N PHE A 172 -5.02 -9.22 16.00
CA PHE A 172 -4.60 -10.50 15.43
C PHE A 172 -4.29 -10.39 13.92
N CYS A 173 -5.15 -9.70 13.15
CA CYS A 173 -4.90 -9.43 11.73
C CYS A 173 -3.62 -8.63 11.51
N LEU A 174 -3.35 -7.61 12.34
CA LEU A 174 -2.11 -6.82 12.29
C LEU A 174 -0.88 -7.69 12.53
N LEU A 175 -0.93 -8.56 13.55
CA LEU A 175 0.17 -9.48 13.85
C LEU A 175 0.42 -10.48 12.70
N LEU A 176 -0.64 -11.06 12.12
CA LEU A 176 -0.52 -11.96 10.97
C LEU A 176 0.08 -11.27 9.74
N VAL A 177 -0.35 -10.04 9.49
CA VAL A 177 0.16 -9.17 8.43
C VAL A 177 1.64 -8.90 8.60
N ILE A 178 2.07 -8.48 9.80
CA ILE A 178 3.47 -8.16 10.09
C ILE A 178 4.32 -9.41 9.92
N SER A 179 3.82 -10.55 10.40
CA SER A 179 4.46 -11.85 10.26
C SER A 179 4.61 -12.25 8.79
N SER A 180 3.56 -12.06 7.98
CA SER A 180 3.56 -12.36 6.55
C SER A 180 4.53 -11.45 5.78
N ALA A 181 4.57 -10.16 6.12
CA ALA A 181 5.50 -9.21 5.53
C ALA A 181 6.95 -9.57 5.86
N ALA A 182 7.25 -9.97 7.10
CA ALA A 182 8.58 -10.40 7.50
C ALA A 182 9.04 -11.66 6.74
N VAL A 183 8.14 -12.65 6.58
CA VAL A 183 8.41 -13.88 5.81
C VAL A 183 8.63 -13.55 4.32
N PHE A 184 7.79 -12.68 3.74
CA PHE A 184 7.91 -12.26 2.35
C PHE A 184 9.23 -11.54 2.08
N GLN A 185 9.62 -10.59 2.93
CA GLN A 185 10.89 -9.88 2.80
C GLN A 185 12.10 -10.81 2.92
N THR A 186 12.06 -11.73 3.89
CA THR A 186 13.13 -12.74 4.05
C THR A 186 13.26 -13.60 2.79
N SER A 187 12.13 -13.97 2.20
CA SER A 187 12.09 -14.78 0.98
C SER A 187 12.59 -14.02 -0.24
N MET A 188 12.20 -12.75 -0.40
CA MET A 188 12.68 -11.88 -1.48
C MET A 188 14.17 -11.60 -1.37
N HIS A 189 14.69 -11.33 -0.17
CA HIS A 189 16.12 -11.12 0.03
C HIS A 189 16.94 -12.38 -0.30
N ARG A 190 16.46 -13.57 0.09
CA ARG A 190 17.07 -14.85 -0.28
C ARG A 190 17.03 -15.09 -1.79
N ALA A 191 15.92 -14.77 -2.45
CA ALA A 191 15.79 -14.91 -3.90
C ALA A 191 16.75 -13.96 -4.65
N ALA A 192 16.83 -12.70 -4.23
CA ALA A 192 17.75 -11.71 -4.80
C ALA A 192 19.22 -12.14 -4.63
N LYS A 193 19.59 -12.66 -3.44
CA LYS A 193 20.94 -13.18 -3.19
C LYS A 193 21.29 -14.35 -4.11
N ARG A 194 20.38 -15.33 -4.25
CA ARG A 194 20.58 -16.48 -5.15
C ARG A 194 20.70 -16.06 -6.61
N LEU A 195 19.91 -15.08 -7.05
CA LEU A 195 20.00 -14.54 -8.40
C LEU A 195 21.37 -13.88 -8.65
N ASN A 196 21.85 -13.11 -7.68
CA ASN A 196 23.16 -12.47 -7.78
C ASN A 196 24.30 -13.51 -7.83
N GLU A 197 24.26 -14.53 -6.96
CA GLU A 197 25.23 -15.63 -6.96
C GLU A 197 25.23 -16.40 -8.30
N ALA A 198 24.05 -16.71 -8.84
CA ALA A 198 23.93 -17.37 -10.15
C ALA A 198 24.47 -16.50 -11.29
N THR A 199 24.24 -15.18 -11.23
CA THR A 199 24.76 -14.23 -12.22
C THR A 199 26.29 -14.16 -12.18
N GLN A 200 26.88 -14.10 -10.97
CA GLN A 200 28.32 -14.11 -10.80
C GLN A 200 28.96 -15.41 -11.30
N ALA A 201 28.33 -16.56 -11.01
CA ALA A 201 28.80 -17.87 -11.50
C ALA A 201 28.76 -17.96 -13.03
N ALA A 202 27.68 -17.48 -13.65
CA ALA A 202 27.55 -17.44 -15.11
C ALA A 202 28.62 -16.55 -15.75
N GLN A 203 28.87 -15.36 -15.20
CA GLN A 203 29.93 -14.47 -15.67
C GLN A 203 31.34 -15.06 -15.51
N ALA A 204 31.59 -15.78 -14.41
CA ALA A 204 32.87 -16.47 -14.21
C ALA A 204 33.08 -17.60 -15.24
N ALA A 205 32.02 -18.36 -15.55
CA ALA A 205 32.07 -19.41 -16.57
C ALA A 205 32.32 -18.83 -17.98
N GLU A 206 31.69 -17.71 -18.32
CA GLU A 206 31.94 -17.02 -19.60
C GLU A 206 33.39 -16.52 -19.72
N ARG A 207 33.95 -15.97 -18.64
CA ARG A 207 35.37 -15.55 -18.62
C ARG A 207 36.29 -16.73 -18.81
N ALA A 208 36.09 -17.81 -18.06
CA ALA A 208 36.89 -19.03 -18.19
C ALA A 208 36.81 -19.62 -19.61
N LYS A 209 35.62 -19.65 -20.21
CA LYS A 209 35.43 -20.06 -21.60
C LYS A 209 36.19 -19.15 -22.58
N SER A 210 36.14 -17.84 -22.36
CA SER A 210 36.82 -16.86 -23.22
C SER A 210 38.35 -16.98 -23.12
N GLU A 211 38.89 -17.14 -21.91
CA GLU A 211 40.32 -17.41 -21.67
C GLU A 211 40.76 -18.72 -22.31
N PHE A 212 39.96 -19.78 -22.18
CA PHE A 212 40.24 -21.06 -22.82
C PHE A 212 40.31 -20.94 -24.34
N LEU A 213 39.33 -20.26 -24.96
CA LEU A 213 39.32 -20.04 -26.41
C LEU A 213 40.50 -19.17 -26.86
N ALA A 214 40.87 -18.17 -26.08
CA ALA A 214 42.04 -17.33 -26.36
C ALA A 214 43.34 -18.15 -26.32
N ASN A 215 43.50 -19.01 -25.31
CA ASN A 215 44.67 -19.90 -25.21
C ASN A 215 44.72 -20.91 -26.36
N MET A 216 43.59 -21.55 -26.68
CA MET A 216 43.52 -22.47 -27.83
C MET A 216 43.84 -21.77 -29.16
N SER A 217 43.40 -20.52 -29.33
CA SER A 217 43.74 -19.73 -30.52
C SER A 217 45.22 -19.34 -30.61
N HIS A 218 45.96 -19.36 -29.50
CA HIS A 218 47.40 -19.12 -29.48
C HIS A 218 48.19 -20.42 -29.71
N GLU A 219 47.62 -21.58 -29.39
CA GLU A 219 48.26 -22.90 -29.60
C GLU A 219 48.08 -23.45 -31.02
N ILE A 220 46.95 -23.15 -31.68
CA ILE A 220 46.67 -23.54 -33.08
C ILE A 220 47.38 -22.60 -34.05
#